data_AF-A0A836S8A7-F1
#
_entry.id   AF-A0A836S8A7-F1
#
_cell.length_a   1.000
_cell.length_b   1.000
_cell.length_c   1.000
_cell.angle_alpha   90.00
_cell.angle_beta   90.00
_cell.angle_gamma   90.00
#
_symmetry.space_group_name_H-M   'P 1'
#
loop_
_entity.id
_entity.type
_entity.pdbx_description
1 polymer ?
#
loop_
_entity_poly.entity_id
_entity_poly.type
_entity_poly.pdbx_seq_one_letter_code
_entity_poly.pdbx_strand_id
1 'polypeptide(L)' 'MIRLHFLVEGATERTFVDEVLKPELSRLNIFPDACCVQTGRKQGKVYKGGIISYLKLKTELQRWLKQDKHQEARFTYDND' A
#
# COMPACT_ATOMS: atom_id res chain seq x y z
N MET A 1 0.34 3.16 -19.08
CA MET A 1 0.63 1.99 -18.22
C MET A 1 0.32 2.38 -16.80
N ILE A 2 -0.58 1.68 -16.11
CA ILE A 2 -1.01 2.10 -14.77
C ILE A 2 -0.15 1.39 -13.71
N ARG A 3 0.47 2.14 -12.81
CA ARG A 3 1.15 1.60 -11.62
C ARG A 3 0.23 1.82 -10.42
N LEU A 4 -0.01 0.77 -9.65
CA LEU A 4 -0.95 0.80 -8.53
C LEU A 4 -0.27 0.40 -7.23
N HIS A 5 0.04 1.38 -6.40
CA HIS A 5 0.72 1.17 -5.13
C HIS A 5 -0.29 0.89 -4.01
N PHE A 6 -0.17 -0.27 -3.38
CA PHE A 6 -0.93 -0.66 -2.20
C PHE A 6 -0.15 -0.37 -0.92
N LEU A 7 -0.81 0.25 0.04
CA LEU A 7 -0.34 0.39 1.41
C LEU A 7 -1.12 -0.60 2.25
N VAL A 8 -0.41 -1.57 2.82
CA VAL A 8 -1.02 -2.67 3.57
C VAL A 8 -0.45 -2.69 5.00
N GLU A 9 -1.17 -3.22 5.96
CA GLU A 9 -0.73 -3.30 7.36
C GLU A 9 0.06 -4.59 7.65
N GLY A 10 -0.27 -5.66 6.93
CA GLY A 10 0.19 -7.01 7.24
C GLY A 10 0.78 -7.80 6.08
N ALA A 11 1.43 -8.92 6.43
CA ALA A 11 1.98 -9.86 5.46
C ALA A 11 0.88 -10.53 4.62
N THR A 12 -0.27 -10.84 5.21
CA THR A 12 -1.41 -11.47 4.51
C THR A 12 -1.93 -10.59 3.37
N GLU A 13 -2.12 -9.30 3.61
CA GLU A 13 -2.59 -8.35 2.59
C GLU A 13 -1.53 -8.16 1.49
N ARG A 14 -0.24 -8.10 1.84
CA ARG A 14 0.84 -8.09 0.85
C ARG A 14 0.78 -9.34 -0.03
N THR A 15 0.66 -10.53 0.57
CA THR A 15 0.52 -11.79 -0.16
C THR A 15 -0.69 -11.78 -1.08
N PHE A 16 -1.83 -11.25 -0.62
CA PHE A 16 -3.02 -11.10 -1.48
C PHE A 16 -2.75 -10.21 -2.69
N VAL A 17 -2.07 -9.07 -2.52
CA VAL A 17 -1.70 -8.21 -3.65
C VAL A 17 -0.77 -8.93 -4.63
N ASP A 18 0.26 -9.61 -4.12
CA ASP A 18 1.27 -10.25 -4.97
C ASP A 18 0.79 -11.53 -5.67
N GLU A 19 -0.02 -12.35 -4.99
CA GLU A 19 -0.44 -13.66 -5.50
C GLU A 19 -1.80 -13.64 -6.20
N VAL A 20 -2.71 -12.73 -5.81
CA VAL A 20 -4.07 -12.69 -6.36
C VAL A 20 -4.26 -11.48 -7.27
N LEU A 21 -3.96 -10.27 -6.80
CA LEU A 21 -4.27 -9.06 -7.57
C LEU A 21 -3.30 -8.84 -8.73
N LYS A 22 -2.00 -9.10 -8.53
CA LYS A 22 -0.98 -8.86 -9.56
C LYS A 22 -1.23 -9.65 -10.85
N PRO A 23 -1.54 -10.96 -10.83
CA PRO A 23 -1.86 -11.70 -12.06
C PRO A 23 -3.06 -11.14 -12.81
N GLU A 24 -4.15 -10.83 -12.10
CA GLU A 24 -5.40 -10.36 -12.72
C GLU A 24 -5.26 -8.93 -13.26
N LEU A 25 -4.66 -8.02 -12.49
CA LEU A 25 -4.51 -6.61 -12.88
C LEU A 25 -3.48 -6.42 -13.99
N SER A 26 -2.43 -7.26 -14.05
CA SER A 26 -1.43 -7.17 -15.12
C SER A 26 -2.04 -7.41 -16.50
N ARG A 27 -3.09 -8.25 -16.59
CA ARG A 27 -3.85 -8.47 -17.84
C ARG A 27 -4.58 -7.22 -18.32
N LEU A 28 -4.86 -6.28 -17.42
CA LEU A 28 -5.47 -4.99 -17.71
C LEU A 28 -4.41 -3.88 -17.87
N ASN A 29 -3.12 -4.22 -17.98
CA ASN A 29 -2.01 -3.28 -18.05
C ASN A 29 -1.88 -2.39 -16.80
N ILE A 30 -2.31 -2.93 -15.65
CA ILE A 30 -2.18 -2.36 -14.30
C ILE A 30 -1.16 -3.19 -13.53
N PHE A 31 -0.11 -2.56 -13.02
CA PHE A 31 1.01 -3.21 -12.36
C PHE A 31 1.04 -2.84 -10.88
N PRO A 32 0.51 -3.71 -10.01
CA PRO A 32 0.44 -3.42 -8.58
C PRO A 32 1.69 -3.83 -7.81
N ASP A 33 1.94 -3.14 -6.70
CA ASP A 33 2.96 -3.47 -5.70
C ASP A 33 2.47 -3.07 -4.30
N ALA A 34 2.97 -3.76 -3.27
CA ALA A 34 2.52 -3.55 -1.88
C ALA A 34 3.65 -3.22 -0.91
N CYS A 35 3.49 -2.13 -0.16
CA CYS A 35 4.34 -1.79 0.97
C CYS A 35 3.60 -1.96 2.30
N CYS A 36 4.18 -2.75 3.19
CA CYS A 36 3.69 -2.89 4.56
C CYS A 36 4.07 -1.66 5.38
N VAL A 37 3.07 -0.91 5.83
CA VAL A 37 3.24 0.13 6.84
C VAL A 37 3.01 -0.53 8.20
N GLN A 38 4.09 -0.82 8.91
CA GLN A 38 3.99 -1.38 10.26
C GLN A 38 3.29 -0.39 11.19
N THR A 39 2.04 -0.67 11.52
CA THR A 39 1.32 -0.04 12.64
C THR A 39 1.97 -0.57 13.92
N GLY A 40 2.85 0.24 14.52
CA GLY A 40 3.66 -0.19 15.66
C GLY A 40 2.78 -0.71 16.81
N ARG A 41 3.03 -1.95 17.24
CA ARG A 41 2.46 -2.53 18.47
C ARG A 41 2.92 -1.72 19.67
N LYS A 42 2.12 -0.75 20.13
CA LYS A 42 2.33 -0.12 21.44
C LYS A 42 1.69 -0.99 22.52
N GLN A 43 2.52 -1.53 23.40
CA GLN A 43 2.12 -2.13 24.69
C GLN A 43 1.11 -3.29 24.59
N GLY A 44 1.37 -4.29 23.74
CA GLY A 44 0.57 -5.52 23.71
C GLY A 44 -0.88 -5.36 23.23
N LYS A 45 -1.33 -4.15 22.87
CA LYS A 45 -2.62 -3.91 22.22
C LYS A 45 -2.43 -3.89 20.71
N VAL A 46 -3.01 -4.88 20.05
CA VAL A 46 -3.31 -4.83 18.61
C VAL A 46 -4.47 -3.86 18.47
N TYR A 47 -4.19 -2.63 18.04
CA TYR A 47 -5.26 -1.72 17.61
C TYR A 47 -5.77 -2.27 16.28
N LYS A 48 -6.97 -2.86 16.30
CA LYS A 48 -7.67 -3.27 15.09
C LYS A 48 -8.07 -2.01 14.34
N GLY A 49 -7.54 -1.84 13.13
CA GLY A 49 -7.92 -0.77 12.22
C GLY A 49 -7.29 0.58 12.53
N GLY A 50 -6.56 1.11 11.56
CA GLY A 50 -6.27 2.54 11.48
C GLY A 50 -4.79 2.84 11.42
N ILE A 51 -4.39 3.48 10.33
CA ILE A 51 -3.09 4.10 10.13
C ILE A 51 -2.75 4.99 11.34
N ILE A 52 -1.93 4.46 12.26
CA ILE A 52 -1.64 5.03 13.59
C ILE A 52 -0.89 6.39 13.51
N SER A 53 -0.47 6.79 12.31
CA SER A 53 0.00 8.15 12.08
C SER A 53 -0.18 8.50 10.62
N TYR A 54 -1.26 9.23 10.31
CA TYR A 54 -1.43 9.93 9.04
C TYR A 54 -0.14 10.63 8.61
N LEU A 55 0.63 11.18 9.56
CA LEU A 55 1.90 11.85 9.28
C LEU A 55 2.99 10.89 8.76
N LYS A 56 3.11 9.67 9.31
CA LYS A 56 4.04 8.66 8.79
C LYS A 56 3.61 8.17 7.41
N LEU A 57 2.32 7.87 7.24
CA LEU A 57 1.75 7.47 5.96
C LEU A 57 1.97 8.56 4.89
N LYS A 58 1.65 9.81 5.23
CA LYS A 58 1.85 10.97 4.36
C LYS A 58 3.32 11.14 3.99
N THR A 59 4.24 10.93 4.93
CA THR A 59 5.68 11.05 4.65
C THR A 59 6.15 9.95 3.70
N GLU A 60 5.73 8.71 3.91
CA GLU A 60 6.07 7.59 3.03
C GLU A 60 5.44 7.74 1.65
N LEU A 61 4.15 8.11 1.59
CA LEU A 61 3.46 8.48 0.35
C LEU A 61 4.17 9.61 -0.38
N GLN A 62 4.59 10.66 0.32
CA GLN A 62 5.33 11.78 -0.29
C GLN A 62 6.71 11.37 -0.78
N ARG A 63 7.41 10.44 -0.09
CA ARG A 63 8.69 9.89 -0.57
C ARG A 63 8.47 9.08 -1.84
N TRP A 64 7.45 8.23 -1.87
CA TRP A 64 7.08 7.44 -3.04
C TRP A 64 6.63 8.29 -4.21
N LEU A 65 5.75 9.26 -4.00
CA LEU A 65 5.33 10.24 -5.01
C LEU A 65 6.51 11.03 -5.59
N LYS A 66 7.52 11.36 -4.78
CA LYS A 66 8.74 12.04 -5.25
C LYS A 66 9.65 11.11 -6.07
N GLN A 67 9.63 9.81 -5.78
CA GLN A 67 10.39 8.80 -6.53
C GLN A 67 9.68 8.43 -7.83
N ASP A 68 8.34 8.47 -7.86
CA ASP A 68 7.55 8.20 -9.04
C ASP A 68 7.32 9.47 -9.89
N LYS A 69 8.26 9.74 -10.80
CA LYS A 69 8.19 10.89 -11.72
C LYS A 69 7.28 10.66 -12.94
N HIS A 70 6.51 9.57 -12.97
CA HIS A 70 5.69 9.20 -14.12
C HIS A 70 4.29 9.83 -14.06
N GLN A 71 3.82 10.37 -15.19
CA GLN A 71 2.54 11.09 -15.30
C GLN A 71 1.29 10.24 -15.01
N GLU A 72 1.41 8.91 -15.02
CA GLU A 72 0.27 7.98 -14.97
C GLU A 72 0.02 7.34 -13.59
N ALA A 73 0.72 7.76 -12.53
CA ALA A 73 0.59 7.16 -11.21
C ALA A 73 -0.84 7.31 -10.62
N ARG A 74 -1.39 6.23 -10.06
CA ARG A 74 -2.70 6.17 -9.39
C ARG A 74 -2.55 5.53 -8.00
N PHE A 75 -3.26 6.04 -7.00
CA PHE A 75 -3.13 5.64 -5.59
C PHE A 75 -4.48 5.18 -5.03
N THR A 76 -4.48 4.10 -4.25
CA THR A 76 -5.65 3.59 -3.52
C THR A 76 -5.24 3.21 -2.10
N TYR A 77 -6.17 3.24 -1.15
CA TYR A 77 -5.98 2.78 0.22
C TYR A 77 -7.19 1.95 0.63
N ASP A 78 -6.96 0.88 1.39
CA ASP A 78 -8.03 0.04 1.92
C ASP A 78 -8.47 0.60 3.28
N ASN A 79 -9.78 0.80 3.45
CA ASN A 79 -10.39 1.28 4.69
C ASN A 79 -11.38 0.19 5.13
N ASP A 80 -10.95 -0.68 6.05
CA ASP A 80 -11.86 -1.45 6.90
C ASP A 80 -12.64 -0.52 7.86
#